data_AF-A0A2N5BME4-F1
#
_entry.id   AF-A0A2N5BME4-F1
#
_cell.length_a   1.000
_cell.length_b   1.000
_cell.length_c   1.000
_cell.angle_alpha   90.00
_cell.angle_beta   90.00
_cell.angle_gamma   90.00
#
_symmetry.space_group_name_H-M   'P 1'
#
loop_
_entity.id
_entity.type
_entity.pdbx_description
1 polymer ?
#
loop_
_entity_poly.entity_id
_entity_poly.type
_entity_poly.pdbx_seq_one_letter_code
_entity_poly.pdbx_strand_id
1 'polypeptide(L)'
;MAGEDVARTAAAVLRADPVPPGELAITGPQALTAEALVNSINIIFGASIDLVPVSEEALALHLQVSGFPKSTVREALIIEEVSKRGLAPFSDGVIEQMTGQPPRSIEAVLVEHRLDLLLSTSTPRL
;
A
#
# COMPACT_ATOMS: atom_id res chain seq x y z
N MET A 1 3.69 -1.20 -0.10
CA MET A 1 5.08 -1.16 0.41
C MET A 1 5.06 -0.51 1.78
N ALA A 2 5.88 -0.98 2.73
CA ALA A 2 5.96 -0.37 4.06
C ALA A 2 6.77 0.93 4.02
N GLY A 3 6.37 1.95 4.80
CA GLY A 3 7.11 3.22 4.89
C GLY A 3 8.54 3.04 5.40
N GLU A 4 8.75 2.10 6.31
CA GLU A 4 10.07 1.75 6.85
C GLU A 4 11.02 1.22 5.76
N ASP A 5 10.52 0.45 4.80
CA ASP A 5 11.33 -0.04 3.69
C ASP A 5 11.81 1.10 2.78
N VAL A 6 10.96 2.10 2.57
CA VAL A 6 11.31 3.33 1.82
C VAL A 6 12.40 4.11 2.56
N ALA A 7 12.19 4.35 3.86
CA ALA A 7 13.13 5.10 4.69
C ALA A 7 14.51 4.42 4.74
N ARG A 8 14.53 3.10 4.95
CA ARG A 8 15.76 2.30 4.97
C ARG A 8 16.48 2.30 3.63
N THR A 9 15.74 2.19 2.52
CA THR A 9 16.32 2.27 1.17
C THR A 9 16.89 3.65 0.88
N ALA A 10 16.15 4.72 1.18
CA ALA A 10 16.63 6.09 1.03
C ALA A 10 17.90 6.33 1.86
N ALA A 11 17.92 5.87 3.11
CA ALA A 11 19.10 5.97 3.96
C ALA A 11 20.30 5.16 3.45
N ALA A 12 20.08 4.03 2.76
CA ALA A 12 21.14 3.26 2.13
C ALA A 12 21.72 3.99 0.90
N VAL A 13 20.84 4.53 0.04
CA VAL A 13 21.25 5.35 -1.13
C VAL A 13 22.09 6.55 -0.70
N LEU A 14 21.66 7.27 0.33
CA LEU A 14 22.38 8.44 0.86
C LEU A 14 23.76 8.11 1.43
N ARG A 15 24.01 6.85 1.81
CA ARG A 15 25.29 6.38 2.37
C ARG A 15 26.16 5.64 1.34
N ALA A 16 25.63 5.32 0.17
CA ALA A 16 26.33 4.56 -0.84
C ALA A 16 27.44 5.41 -1.48
N ASP A 17 28.61 4.78 -1.68
CA ASP A 17 29.72 5.35 -2.43
C ASP A 17 30.25 4.29 -3.42
N PRO A 18 30.06 4.47 -4.75
CA PRO A 18 29.36 5.58 -5.37
C PRO A 18 27.83 5.53 -5.15
N VAL A 19 27.18 6.69 -5.21
CA VAL A 19 25.71 6.79 -5.20
C VAL A 19 25.15 6.10 -6.44
N PRO A 20 24.12 5.22 -6.30
CA PRO A 20 23.46 4.60 -7.43
C PRO A 20 22.88 5.66 -8.39
N PRO A 21 23.13 5.57 -9.71
CA PRO A 21 22.58 6.51 -10.67
C PRO A 21 21.12 6.20 -10.98
N GLY A 22 20.33 7.23 -11.30
CA GLY A 22 18.99 7.09 -11.86
C GLY A 22 17.89 6.86 -10.83
N GLU A 23 16.76 6.36 -11.32
CA GLU A 23 15.56 6.06 -10.53
C GLU A 23 15.59 4.63 -10.02
N LEU A 24 15.28 4.44 -8.74
CA LEU A 24 15.11 3.12 -8.14
C LEU A 24 13.62 2.81 -8.01
N ALA A 25 13.14 1.90 -8.84
CA ALA A 25 11.83 1.29 -8.64
C ALA A 25 11.89 0.40 -7.39
N ILE A 26 11.05 0.69 -6.39
CA ILE A 26 10.95 -0.09 -5.15
C ILE A 26 9.50 -0.50 -4.89
N THR A 27 9.30 -1.78 -4.58
CA THR A 27 7.99 -2.38 -4.35
C THR A 27 8.02 -3.26 -3.10
N GLY A 28 6.86 -3.74 -2.65
CA GLY A 28 6.81 -4.80 -1.61
C GLY A 28 7.40 -6.12 -2.10
N PRO A 29 7.30 -7.20 -1.31
CA PRO A 29 7.79 -8.54 -1.71
C PRO A 29 6.92 -9.21 -2.77
N GLN A 30 5.65 -8.82 -2.91
CA GLN A 30 4.73 -9.41 -3.87
C GLN A 30 3.61 -8.45 -4.24
N ALA A 31 3.05 -8.67 -5.43
CA ALA A 31 1.85 -8.01 -5.88
C ALA A 31 0.65 -8.50 -5.06
N LEU A 32 -0.26 -7.60 -4.71
CA LEU A 32 -1.38 -7.92 -3.84
C LEU A 32 -2.68 -7.52 -4.52
N THR A 33 -3.62 -8.46 -4.59
CA THR A 33 -5.00 -8.15 -5.01
C THR A 33 -5.82 -7.69 -3.80
N ALA A 34 -6.96 -7.04 -4.05
CA ALA A 34 -7.86 -6.62 -2.97
C ALA A 34 -8.38 -7.83 -2.16
N GLU A 35 -8.64 -8.96 -2.82
CA GLU A 35 -9.08 -10.20 -2.18
C GLU A 35 -8.00 -10.76 -1.25
N ALA A 36 -6.75 -10.79 -1.71
CA ALA A 36 -5.63 -11.26 -0.90
C ALA A 36 -5.43 -10.36 0.34
N LEU A 37 -5.55 -9.04 0.18
CA LEU A 37 -5.49 -8.09 1.28
C LEU A 37 -6.60 -8.35 2.32
N VAL A 38 -7.86 -8.45 1.87
CA VAL A 38 -9.00 -8.71 2.75
C VAL A 38 -8.85 -10.04 3.49
N ASN A 39 -8.37 -11.07 2.80
CA ASN A 39 -8.09 -12.37 3.43
C ASN A 39 -7.02 -12.24 4.54
N SER A 40 -5.90 -11.54 4.28
CA SER A 40 -4.87 -11.30 5.30
C SER A 40 -5.42 -10.52 6.50
N ILE A 41 -6.30 -9.52 6.27
CA ILE A 41 -6.95 -8.77 7.35
C ILE A 41 -7.88 -9.70 8.17
N ASN A 42 -8.75 -10.47 7.53
CA ASN A 42 -9.67 -11.37 8.24
C ASN A 42 -8.92 -12.38 9.13
N ILE A 43 -7.82 -12.95 8.62
CA ILE A 43 -6.97 -13.88 9.38
C ILE A 43 -6.31 -13.18 10.59
N ILE A 44 -5.65 -12.04 10.38
CA ILE A 44 -4.83 -11.38 11.42
C ILE A 44 -5.70 -10.75 12.52
N PHE A 45 -6.86 -10.22 12.13
CA PHE A 45 -7.74 -9.51 13.05
C PHE A 45 -8.85 -10.40 13.63
N GLY A 46 -9.08 -11.59 13.08
CA GLY A 46 -10.24 -12.42 13.41
C GLY A 46 -11.54 -11.74 12.99
N ALA A 47 -11.51 -10.99 11.89
CA ALA A 47 -12.61 -10.20 11.38
C ALA A 47 -13.38 -10.94 10.27
N SER A 48 -14.56 -10.42 9.92
CA SER A 48 -15.35 -10.84 8.77
C SER A 48 -15.63 -9.63 7.89
N ILE A 49 -14.66 -9.27 7.07
CA ILE A 49 -14.72 -8.17 6.10
C ILE A 49 -15.00 -8.76 4.73
N ASP A 50 -16.00 -8.22 4.05
CA ASP A 50 -16.34 -8.54 2.68
C ASP A 50 -15.75 -7.50 1.72
N LEU A 51 -15.22 -7.97 0.59
CA LEU A 51 -14.82 -7.11 -0.51
C LEU A 51 -16.06 -6.79 -1.35
N VAL A 52 -16.48 -5.52 -1.36
CA VAL A 52 -17.63 -5.06 -2.15
C VAL A 52 -17.14 -4.25 -3.35
N PRO A 53 -17.34 -4.73 -4.59
CA PRO A 53 -17.00 -3.93 -5.77
C PRO A 53 -17.94 -2.73 -5.87
N VAL A 54 -17.38 -1.56 -6.16
CA VAL A 54 -18.12 -0.31 -6.34
C VAL A 54 -17.81 0.28 -7.72
N SER A 55 -18.77 1.02 -8.29
CA SER A 55 -18.51 1.75 -9.53
C SER A 55 -17.59 2.94 -9.27
N GLU A 56 -16.93 3.44 -10.32
CA GLU A 56 -16.08 4.64 -10.21
C GLU A 56 -16.88 5.86 -9.78
N GLU A 57 -18.13 5.99 -10.23
CA GLU A 57 -19.03 7.06 -9.82
C GLU A 57 -19.36 6.96 -8.33
N ALA A 58 -19.61 5.74 -7.83
CA ALA A 58 -19.86 5.50 -6.42
C ALA A 58 -18.63 5.81 -5.56
N LEU A 59 -17.43 5.38 -5.99
CA LEU A 59 -16.17 5.70 -5.32
C LEU A 59 -15.92 7.22 -5.29
N ALA A 60 -16.09 7.88 -6.43
CA ALA A 60 -15.89 9.33 -6.55
C ALA A 60 -16.87 10.11 -5.66
N LEU A 61 -18.13 9.71 -5.63
CA LEU A 61 -19.15 10.33 -4.77
C LEU A 61 -18.82 10.12 -3.29
N HIS A 62 -18.45 8.89 -2.90
CA HIS A 62 -18.13 8.56 -1.52
C HIS A 62 -16.93 9.38 -0.99
N LEU A 63 -15.85 9.48 -1.78
CA LEU A 63 -14.69 10.29 -1.44
C LEU A 63 -15.05 11.79 -1.33
N GLN A 64 -15.86 12.32 -2.25
CA GLN A 64 -16.31 13.72 -2.19
C GLN A 64 -17.15 14.01 -0.95
N VAL A 65 -18.14 13.16 -0.64
CA VAL A 65 -19.00 13.31 0.55
C VAL A 65 -18.18 13.19 1.84
N SER A 66 -17.12 12.37 1.82
CA SER A 66 -16.17 12.24 2.93
C SER A 66 -15.24 13.45 3.10
N GLY A 67 -15.32 14.45 2.22
CA GLY A 67 -14.57 15.71 2.31
C GLY A 67 -13.20 15.68 1.63
N PHE A 68 -12.90 14.66 0.82
CA PHE A 68 -11.65 14.63 0.07
C PHE A 68 -11.63 15.70 -1.04
N PRO A 69 -10.49 16.40 -1.24
CA PRO A 69 -10.33 17.36 -2.34
C PRO A 69 -10.52 16.69 -3.70
N LYS A 70 -10.97 17.46 -4.70
CA LYS A 70 -11.16 16.99 -6.08
C LYS A 70 -9.90 16.36 -6.68
N SER A 71 -8.71 16.86 -6.33
CA SER A 71 -7.43 16.29 -6.78
C SER A 71 -7.23 14.87 -6.25
N THR A 72 -7.47 14.65 -4.96
CA THR A 72 -7.35 13.33 -4.33
C THR A 72 -8.37 12.34 -4.88
N VAL A 73 -9.61 12.78 -5.14
CA VAL A 73 -10.62 11.95 -5.81
C VAL A 73 -10.14 11.52 -7.18
N ARG A 74 -9.57 12.44 -7.97
CA ARG A 74 -9.03 12.14 -9.30
C ARG A 74 -7.87 11.14 -9.24
N GLU A 75 -6.95 11.33 -8.28
CA GLU A 75 -5.82 10.40 -8.07
C GLU A 75 -6.29 8.99 -7.72
N ALA A 76 -7.27 8.87 -6.81
CA ALA A 76 -7.84 7.57 -6.44
C ALA A 76 -8.45 6.83 -7.64
N LEU A 77 -9.19 7.53 -8.50
CA LEU A 77 -9.77 6.93 -9.72
C LEU A 77 -8.68 6.49 -10.72
N ILE A 78 -7.58 7.23 -10.83
CA ILE A 78 -6.45 6.84 -11.69
C ILE A 78 -5.80 5.55 -11.14
N ILE A 79 -5.59 5.47 -9.83
CA ILE A 79 -5.02 4.28 -9.17
C ILE A 79 -5.91 3.05 -9.37
N GLU A 80 -7.23 3.22 -9.25
CA GLU A 80 -8.21 2.16 -9.47
C GLU A 80 -8.17 1.65 -10.92
N GLU A 81 -8.19 2.56 -11.89
CA GLU A 81 -8.12 2.21 -13.31
C GLU A 81 -6.80 1.50 -13.68
N VAL A 82 -5.67 1.94 -13.10
CA VAL A 82 -4.38 1.26 -13.28
C VAL A 82 -4.42 -0.15 -12.66
N SER A 83 -5.02 -0.29 -11.48
CA SER A 83 -5.13 -1.57 -10.78
C SER A 83 -5.99 -2.59 -11.55
N LYS A 84 -7.08 -2.13 -12.20
CA LYS A 84 -7.92 -2.95 -13.09
C LYS A 84 -7.18 -3.47 -14.33
N ARG A 85 -6.18 -2.72 -14.82
CA ARG A 85 -5.36 -3.11 -15.99
C ARG A 85 -4.31 -4.17 -15.67
N GLY A 86 -4.19 -4.56 -14.40
CA GLY A 86 -3.25 -5.57 -13.92
C GLY A 86 -2.22 -5.00 -12.95
N LEU A 87 -1.52 -5.89 -12.26
CA LEU A 87 -0.51 -5.52 -11.28
C LEU A 87 0.67 -4.84 -11.97
N ALA A 88 1.08 -3.67 -11.46
CA ALA A 88 2.28 -2.99 -11.93
C ALA A 88 3.48 -3.94 -11.88
N PRO A 89 4.43 -3.84 -12.83
CA PRO A 89 5.61 -4.70 -12.85
C PRO A 89 6.36 -4.57 -11.52
N PHE A 90 6.63 -5.72 -10.90
CA PHE A 90 7.40 -5.78 -9.66
C PHE A 90 8.88 -5.54 -9.95
N SER A 91 9.49 -4.66 -9.17
CA SER A 91 10.94 -4.53 -9.14
C SER A 91 11.48 -5.54 -8.14
N ASP A 92 12.02 -6.65 -8.65
CA ASP A 92 12.56 -7.69 -7.79
C ASP A 92 13.85 -7.24 -7.12
N GLY A 93 13.89 -7.32 -5.79
CA GLY A 93 15.12 -7.34 -5.00
C GLY A 93 15.81 -6.00 -4.76
N VAL A 94 15.35 -4.86 -5.30
CA VAL A 94 16.04 -3.55 -5.13
C VAL A 94 16.20 -3.18 -3.66
N ILE A 95 15.13 -3.34 -2.86
CA ILE A 95 15.19 -3.05 -1.43
C ILE A 95 16.24 -3.94 -0.75
N GLU A 96 16.23 -5.24 -1.00
CA GLU A 96 17.18 -6.18 -0.41
C GLU A 96 18.62 -5.88 -0.84
N GLN A 97 18.85 -5.58 -2.11
CA GLN A 97 20.16 -5.21 -2.64
C GLN A 97 20.71 -3.95 -1.97
N MET A 98 19.87 -2.93 -1.78
CA MET A 98 20.30 -1.66 -1.19
C MET A 98 20.49 -1.75 0.32
N THR A 99 19.70 -2.57 1.00
CA THR A 99 19.57 -2.50 2.47
C THR A 99 20.03 -3.75 3.20
N GLY A 100 20.27 -4.85 2.49
CA GLY A 100 20.60 -6.16 3.04
C GLY A 100 19.44 -6.89 3.73
N GLN A 101 18.21 -6.37 3.66
CA GLN A 101 17.04 -7.08 4.19
C GLN A 101 15.87 -7.02 3.21
N PRO A 102 15.10 -8.11 3.07
CA PRO A 102 13.97 -8.14 2.15
C PRO A 102 12.91 -7.09 2.51
N PRO A 103 12.07 -6.68 1.54
CA PRO A 103 10.91 -5.84 1.82
C PRO A 103 9.90 -6.58 2.69
N ARG A 104 9.18 -5.83 3.52
CA ARG A 104 8.20 -6.38 4.46
C ARG A 104 6.91 -6.76 3.74
N SER A 105 6.34 -7.91 4.12
CA SER A 105 5.04 -8.33 3.63
C SER A 105 3.91 -7.49 4.23
N ILE A 106 2.73 -7.53 3.60
CA ILE A 106 1.55 -6.85 4.13
C ILE A 106 1.12 -7.43 5.49
N GLU A 107 1.25 -8.75 5.67
CA GLU A 107 0.96 -9.43 6.93
C GLU A 107 1.87 -8.92 8.05
N ALA A 108 3.17 -8.75 7.77
CA ALA A 108 4.11 -8.23 8.75
C ALA A 108 3.78 -6.79 9.18
N VAL A 109 3.30 -5.96 8.25
CA VAL A 109 2.84 -4.59 8.55
C VAL A 109 1.55 -4.60 9.37
N LEU A 110 0.58 -5.43 8.98
CA LEU A 110 -0.71 -5.54 9.67
C LEU A 110 -0.55 -6.09 11.10
N VAL A 111 0.34 -7.06 11.31
CA VAL A 111 0.63 -7.62 12.63
C VAL A 111 1.31 -6.59 13.53
N GLU A 112 2.32 -5.87 13.03
CA GLU A 112 3.02 -4.85 13.80
C GLU A 112 2.07 -3.73 14.25
N HIS A 113 1.25 -3.22 13.33
CA HIS A 113 0.32 -2.12 13.62
C HIS A 113 -1.06 -2.58 14.09
N ARG A 114 -1.19 -3.84 14.51
CA ARG A 114 -2.50 -4.43 14.80
C ARG A 114 -3.26 -3.65 15.89
N LEU A 115 -2.58 -3.26 16.96
CA LEU A 115 -3.22 -2.54 18.06
C LEU A 115 -3.59 -1.11 17.65
N ASP A 116 -2.70 -0.40 16.95
CA ASP A 116 -2.95 0.95 16.44
C ASP A 116 -4.17 0.97 15.51
N LEU A 117 -4.28 -0.02 14.62
CA LEU A 117 -5.40 -0.16 13.69
C LEU A 117 -6.73 -0.45 14.41
N LEU A 118 -6.72 -1.26 15.47
CA LEU A 118 -7.93 -1.53 16.25
C LEU A 118 -8.37 -0.35 17.13
N LEU A 119 -7.42 0.45 17.60
CA LEU A 119 -7.68 1.63 18.43
C LEU A 119 -7.91 2.89 17.58
N SER A 120 -7.62 2.83 16.28
CA SER A 120 -7.86 3.92 15.36
C SER A 120 -9.34 4.24 15.29
N THR A 121 -9.73 5.38 15.86
CA THR A 121 -11.08 5.92 15.72
C THR A 121 -11.21 6.62 14.38
N SER A 122 -11.16 5.86 13.29
CA SER A 122 -11.71 6.33 12.02
C SER A 122 -13.22 6.19 12.13
N THR A 123 -13.91 7.23 12.60
CA THR A 123 -15.38 7.26 12.54
C THR A 123 -15.77 7.17 11.06
N PRO A 124 -16.36 6.06 10.57
CA PRO A 124 -16.86 6.06 9.21
C PRO A 124 -18.02 7.05 9.20
N ARG A 125 -17.86 8.17 8.48
CA ARG A 125 -18.99 9.01 8.11
C ARG A 125 -19.71 8.27 6.99
N LEU A 126 -20.58 7.33 7.39
CA LEU A 126 -21.56 6.70 6.51
C LEU A 126 -22.58 7.76 6.05
#